data_AF-A0A6C0FDJ6-F1
#
_entry.id   AF-A0A6C0FDJ6-F1
#
_cell.length_a   1.000
_cell.length_b   1.000
_cell.length_c   1.000
_cell.angle_alpha   90.00
_cell.angle_beta   90.00
_cell.angle_gamma   90.00
#
_symmetry.space_group_name_H-M   'P 1'
#
loop_
_entity.id
_entity.type
_entity.pdbx_description
1 polymer ?
#
loop_
_entity_poly.entity_id
_entity_poly.type
_entity_poly.pdbx_seq_one_letter_code
_entity_poly.pdbx_strand_id
1 'polypeptide(L)'
;MNINSRIIIKNLYKESLKKVHKLGYRYGSLTRRDNKNWLCQEKILTKRRFRRLYNNNELGPFLAVNVRFQYDMGKEVHDENNVERLIDEGFSALRTLNYLMWHIEEMEYENLEKNKEKIKKK
;
A
#
# COMPACT_ATOMS: atom_id res chain seq x y z
N MET A 1 -17.84 -14.06 -12.90
CA MET A 1 -16.51 -14.22 -12.28
C MET A 1 -16.23 -15.67 -11.91
N ASN A 2 -15.24 -16.27 -12.57
CA ASN A 2 -14.75 -17.62 -12.31
C ASN A 2 -14.15 -17.75 -10.88
N ILE A 3 -14.23 -18.94 -10.30
CA ILE A 3 -13.65 -19.32 -8.99
C ILE A 3 -12.16 -18.95 -8.92
N ASN A 4 -11.40 -19.18 -10.00
CA ASN A 4 -9.96 -18.86 -10.03
C ASN A 4 -9.69 -17.36 -9.84
N SER A 5 -10.43 -16.50 -10.54
CA SER A 5 -10.32 -15.04 -10.41
C SER A 5 -10.70 -14.57 -9.00
N ARG A 6 -11.73 -15.17 -8.38
CA ARG A 6 -12.09 -14.90 -6.96
C ARG A 6 -10.95 -15.19 -6.00
N ILE A 7 -10.27 -16.32 -6.18
CA ILE A 7 -9.13 -16.72 -5.35
C ILE A 7 -7.97 -15.74 -5.54
N ILE A 8 -7.64 -15.39 -6.78
CA ILE A 8 -6.56 -14.45 -7.12
C ILE A 8 -6.82 -13.08 -6.49
N ILE A 9 -8.01 -12.50 -6.70
CA ILE A 9 -8.39 -11.18 -6.14
C ILE A 9 -8.29 -11.19 -4.61
N LYS A 10 -8.77 -12.27 -3.95
CA LYS A 10 -8.69 -12.41 -2.50
C LYS A 10 -7.24 -12.50 -2.00
N ASN A 11 -6.36 -13.19 -2.73
CA ASN A 11 -4.95 -13.30 -2.39
C ASN A 11 -4.20 -11.99 -2.61
N LEU A 12 -4.43 -11.30 -3.74
CA LEU A 12 -3.90 -9.96 -4.00
C LEU A 12 -4.27 -8.98 -2.88
N TYR A 13 -5.53 -9.00 -2.47
CA TYR A 13 -6.02 -8.17 -1.37
C TYR A 13 -5.32 -8.48 -0.05
N LYS A 14 -5.24 -9.77 0.34
CA LYS A 14 -4.55 -10.20 1.56
C LYS A 14 -3.08 -9.80 1.58
N GLU A 15 -2.35 -10.03 0.50
CA GLU A 15 -0.93 -9.70 0.41
C GLU A 15 -0.70 -8.18 0.45
N SER A 16 -1.55 -7.41 -0.22
CA SER A 16 -1.50 -5.94 -0.17
C SER A 16 -1.76 -5.44 1.25
N LEU A 17 -2.75 -6.00 1.96
CA LEU A 17 -3.05 -5.65 3.34
C LEU A 17 -1.91 -6.00 4.32
N LYS A 18 -1.25 -7.15 4.14
CA LYS A 18 -0.08 -7.52 4.95
C LYS A 18 1.06 -6.50 4.81
N LYS A 19 1.28 -5.97 3.60
CA LYS A 19 2.32 -4.97 3.34
C LYS A 19 2.00 -3.64 4.00
N VAL A 20 0.79 -3.13 3.81
CA VAL A 20 0.41 -1.85 4.45
C VAL A 20 0.31 -1.98 5.98
N HIS A 21 0.03 -3.17 6.52
CA HIS A 21 0.10 -3.44 7.96
C HIS A 21 1.50 -3.21 8.53
N LYS A 22 2.56 -3.66 7.82
CA LYS A 22 3.95 -3.38 8.20
C LYS A 22 4.28 -1.89 8.20
N LEU A 23 3.53 -1.08 7.44
CA LEU A 23 3.68 0.38 7.35
C LEU A 23 2.81 1.15 8.36
N GLY A 24 2.29 0.46 9.39
CA GLY A 24 1.55 1.08 10.50
C GLY A 24 0.03 1.03 10.39
N TYR A 25 -0.55 0.44 9.34
CA TYR A 25 -1.99 0.17 9.29
C TYR A 25 -2.38 -0.89 10.32
N ARG A 26 -3.50 -0.72 11.02
CA ARG A 26 -4.06 -1.76 11.90
C ARG A 26 -5.46 -2.13 11.43
N TYR A 27 -5.79 -3.42 11.45
CA TYR A 27 -7.14 -3.86 11.13
C TYR A 27 -8.16 -3.17 12.05
N GLY A 28 -9.21 -2.62 11.45
CA GLY A 28 -10.25 -1.87 12.18
C GLY A 28 -9.88 -0.42 12.53
N SER A 29 -8.66 0.05 12.23
CA SER A 29 -8.25 1.42 12.55
C SER A 29 -8.77 2.49 11.58
N LEU A 30 -9.37 2.09 10.46
CA LEU A 30 -9.90 3.01 9.46
C LEU A 30 -11.37 3.31 9.76
N THR A 31 -11.69 4.57 10.00
CA THR A 31 -13.06 5.05 10.12
C THR A 31 -13.63 5.45 8.75
N ARG A 32 -14.96 5.55 8.63
CA ARG A 32 -15.63 6.06 7.40
C ARG A 32 -15.17 7.47 7.01
N ARG A 33 -14.70 8.29 7.97
CA ARG A 33 -14.22 9.65 7.73
C ARG A 33 -12.83 9.64 7.08
N ASP A 34 -11.98 8.68 7.44
CA ASP A 34 -10.64 8.52 6.88
C ASP A 34 -10.70 8.14 5.39
N ASN A 35 -11.68 7.33 4.99
CA ASN A 35 -11.87 6.91 3.60
C ASN A 35 -12.01 8.10 2.62
N LYS A 36 -12.78 9.14 2.95
CA LYS A 36 -13.01 10.26 2.00
C LYS A 36 -11.79 11.14 1.77
N ASN A 37 -10.98 11.35 2.81
CA ASN A 37 -9.81 12.24 2.73
C ASN A 37 -8.56 11.53 2.20
N TRP A 38 -8.53 10.19 2.27
CA TRP A 38 -7.34 9.37 2.00
C TRP A 38 -7.44 8.59 0.68
N LEU A 39 -8.62 8.60 0.04
CA LEU A 39 -8.80 8.14 -1.33
C LEU A 39 -8.00 9.04 -2.27
N CYS A 40 -6.97 8.48 -2.89
CA CYS A 40 -6.19 9.15 -3.91
C CYS A 40 -6.62 8.56 -5.24
N GLN A 41 -7.16 9.37 -6.14
CA GLN A 41 -7.03 9.06 -7.56
C GLN A 41 -5.53 8.94 -7.82
N GLU A 42 -5.09 7.85 -8.46
CA GLU A 42 -3.69 7.36 -8.57
C GLU A 42 -2.63 8.40 -9.00
N LYS A 43 -3.06 9.59 -9.40
CA LYS A 43 -2.20 10.71 -9.74
C LYS A 43 -1.69 11.41 -8.47
N ILE A 44 -0.45 11.02 -8.15
CA ILE A 44 0.61 11.80 -7.51
C ILE A 44 0.76 11.58 -5.99
N LEU A 45 1.29 10.39 -5.64
CA LEU A 45 2.10 10.25 -4.43
C LEU A 45 3.53 10.76 -4.72
N THR A 46 3.76 12.08 -4.60
CA THR A 46 5.13 12.62 -4.76
C THR A 46 6.07 12.04 -3.70
N LYS A 47 7.38 11.98 -4.00
CA LYS A 47 8.42 11.61 -3.01
C LYS A 47 8.33 12.41 -1.71
N ARG A 48 7.98 13.71 -1.80
CA ARG A 48 7.75 14.59 -0.65
C ARG A 48 6.55 14.15 0.18
N ARG A 49 5.40 13.89 -0.46
CA ARG A 49 4.18 13.42 0.23
C ARG A 49 4.41 12.06 0.87
N PHE A 50 5.09 11.16 0.16
CA PHE A 50 5.47 9.85 0.66
C PHE A 50 6.27 9.95 1.95
N ARG A 51 7.38 10.69 1.96
CA ARG A 51 8.21 10.89 3.16
C ARG A 51 7.43 11.49 4.32
N ARG A 52 6.55 12.45 4.06
CA ARG A 52 5.72 13.06 5.10
C ARG A 52 4.78 12.03 5.74
N LEU A 53 4.05 11.27 4.91
CA LEU A 53 3.15 10.22 5.41
C LEU A 53 3.92 9.13 6.16
N TYR A 54 5.12 8.78 5.69
CA TYR A 54 5.98 7.80 6.33
C TYR A 54 6.38 8.27 7.74
N ASN A 55 6.96 9.46 7.83
CA ASN A 55 7.44 10.02 9.10
C ASN A 55 6.32 10.24 10.12
N ASN A 56 5.08 10.43 9.66
CA ASN A 56 3.90 10.61 10.52
C ASN A 56 3.20 9.31 10.91
N ASN A 57 3.69 8.13 10.47
CA ASN A 57 2.98 6.84 10.61
C ASN A 57 1.60 6.80 9.93
N GLU A 58 1.38 7.63 8.92
CA GLU A 58 0.12 7.74 8.16
C GLU A 58 0.16 6.97 6.84
N LEU A 59 1.35 6.54 6.40
CA LEU A 59 1.54 5.89 5.10
C LEU A 59 0.79 4.56 4.99
N GLY A 60 0.90 3.69 5.99
CA GLY A 60 0.17 2.41 6.02
C GLY A 60 -1.34 2.59 5.88
N PRO A 61 -2.00 3.35 6.78
CA PRO A 61 -3.44 3.54 6.64
C PRO A 61 -3.84 4.27 5.36
N PHE A 62 -3.00 5.16 4.81
CA PHE A 62 -3.24 5.82 3.51
C PHE A 62 -3.30 4.81 2.37
N LEU A 63 -2.30 3.93 2.29
CA LEU A 63 -2.28 2.88 1.27
C LEU A 63 -3.42 1.87 1.49
N ALA A 64 -3.74 1.55 2.75
CA ALA A 64 -4.81 0.61 3.08
C ALA A 64 -6.20 1.08 2.59
N VAL A 65 -6.51 2.38 2.69
CA VAL A 65 -7.77 2.94 2.14
C VAL A 65 -7.88 2.68 0.64
N ASN A 66 -6.80 2.93 -0.10
CA ASN A 66 -6.77 2.74 -1.56
C ASN A 66 -6.86 1.26 -1.94
N VAL A 67 -6.15 0.37 -1.24
CA VAL A 67 -6.25 -1.09 -1.44
C VAL A 67 -7.69 -1.59 -1.18
N ARG A 68 -8.34 -1.13 -0.11
CA ARG A 68 -9.72 -1.51 0.22
C ARG A 68 -10.70 -1.01 -0.84
N PHE A 69 -10.53 0.22 -1.29
CA PHE A 69 -11.37 0.80 -2.34
C PHE A 69 -11.27 0.02 -3.64
N GLN A 70 -10.05 -0.29 -4.10
CA GLN A 70 -9.85 -1.07 -5.32
C GLN A 70 -10.45 -2.48 -5.20
N TYR A 71 -10.30 -3.14 -4.05
CA TYR A 71 -10.94 -4.43 -3.80
C TYR A 71 -12.47 -4.34 -3.80
N ASP A 72 -13.04 -3.35 -3.12
CA ASP A 72 -14.50 -3.15 -3.05
C ASP A 72 -15.09 -2.81 -4.41
N MET A 73 -14.33 -2.13 -5.28
CA MET A 73 -14.75 -1.86 -6.66
C MET A 73 -14.60 -3.08 -7.55
N GLY A 74 -13.51 -3.85 -7.40
CA GLY A 74 -13.27 -5.03 -8.24
C GLY A 74 -14.12 -6.24 -7.91
N LYS A 75 -14.57 -6.40 -6.65
CA LYS A 75 -15.35 -7.58 -6.23
C LYS A 75 -16.75 -7.66 -6.85
N GLU A 76 -17.33 -6.52 -7.22
CA GLU A 76 -18.67 -6.42 -7.82
C GLU A 76 -18.62 -6.56 -9.36
N VAL A 77 -17.43 -6.62 -9.96
CA VAL A 77 -17.27 -6.80 -11.41
C VAL A 77 -17.45 -8.27 -11.76
N HIS A 78 -18.27 -8.54 -12.78
CA HIS A 78 -18.61 -9.90 -13.20
C HIS A 78 -18.19 -10.24 -14.62
N ASP A 79 -17.95 -9.22 -15.45
CA ASP A 79 -17.46 -9.32 -16.82
C ASP A 79 -15.99 -9.78 -16.83
N GLU A 80 -15.69 -10.86 -17.55
CA GLU A 80 -14.42 -11.57 -17.49
C GLU A 80 -13.25 -10.72 -17.99
N ASN A 81 -13.43 -9.99 -19.09
CA ASN A 81 -12.40 -9.09 -19.63
C ASN A 81 -12.03 -7.97 -18.65
N ASN A 82 -13.04 -7.41 -17.97
CA ASN A 82 -12.81 -6.40 -16.94
C ASN A 82 -12.16 -6.99 -15.68
N VAL A 83 -12.48 -8.23 -15.31
CA VAL A 83 -11.85 -8.93 -14.17
C VAL A 83 -10.36 -9.15 -14.41
N GLU A 84 -9.95 -9.60 -15.59
CA GLU A 84 -8.53 -9.81 -15.91
C GLU A 84 -7.74 -8.50 -15.85
N ARG A 85 -8.28 -7.42 -16.44
CA ARG A 85 -7.68 -6.08 -16.36
C ARG A 85 -7.48 -5.61 -14.92
N LEU A 86 -8.49 -5.82 -14.05
CA LEU A 86 -8.41 -5.46 -12.64
C LEU A 86 -7.41 -6.30 -11.85
N ILE A 87 -7.23 -7.57 -12.23
CA ILE A 87 -6.20 -8.44 -11.66
C ILE A 87 -4.80 -7.90 -12.01
N ASP A 88 -4.58 -7.53 -13.28
CA ASP A 88 -3.31 -6.93 -13.72
C ASP A 88 -3.01 -5.61 -13.01
N GLU A 89 -4.00 -4.74 -12.87
CA GLU A 89 -3.90 -3.50 -12.09
C GLU A 89 -3.55 -3.79 -10.62
N GLY A 90 -4.18 -4.81 -10.04
CA GLY A 90 -3.88 -5.27 -8.67
C GLY A 90 -2.44 -5.77 -8.51
N PHE A 91 -1.93 -6.56 -9.46
CA PHE A 91 -0.53 -7.01 -9.46
C PHE A 91 0.45 -5.84 -9.67
N SER A 92 0.11 -4.88 -10.52
CA SER A 92 0.88 -3.65 -10.71
C SER A 92 0.99 -2.85 -9.41
N ALA A 93 -0.15 -2.62 -8.74
CA ALA A 93 -0.21 -1.93 -7.45
C ALA A 93 0.61 -2.67 -6.37
N LEU A 94 0.52 -4.00 -6.33
CA LEU A 94 1.32 -4.81 -5.40
C LEU A 94 2.83 -4.69 -5.66
N ARG A 95 3.24 -4.64 -6.94
CA ARG A 95 4.64 -4.39 -7.32
C ARG A 95 5.11 -3.02 -6.88
N THR A 96 4.27 -1.98 -7.03
CA THR A 96 4.56 -0.65 -6.50
C THR A 96 4.71 -0.66 -4.99
N LEU A 97 3.84 -1.35 -4.24
CA LEU A 97 3.97 -1.50 -2.80
C LEU A 97 5.29 -2.17 -2.40
N ASN A 98 5.69 -3.23 -3.12
CA ASN A 98 6.98 -3.89 -2.90
C ASN A 98 8.15 -2.92 -3.08
N TYR A 99 8.12 -2.16 -4.17
CA TYR A 99 9.15 -1.19 -4.46
C TYR A 99 9.24 -0.11 -3.36
N LEU A 100 8.09 0.41 -2.91
CA LEU A 100 8.04 1.39 -1.83
C LEU A 100 8.59 0.83 -0.51
N MET A 101 8.30 -0.44 -0.19
CA MET A 101 8.86 -1.09 0.99
C MET A 101 10.39 -1.17 0.92
N TRP A 102 10.94 -1.56 -0.23
CA TRP A 102 12.39 -1.62 -0.42
C TRP A 102 13.07 -0.26 -0.22
N HIS A 103 12.48 0.81 -0.75
CA HIS A 103 12.96 2.19 -0.54
C HIS A 103 12.94 2.62 0.93
N ILE A 104 11.95 2.15 1.69
CA ILE A 104 11.88 2.43 3.13
C ILE A 104 13.03 1.74 3.86
N GLU A 105 13.25 0.46 3.59
CA GLU A 105 14.34 -0.32 4.19
C GLU A 105 15.71 0.32 3.90
N GLU A 106 15.92 0.79 2.66
CA GLU A 106 17.13 1.53 2.28
C GLU A 106 17.30 2.84 3.08
N MET A 107 16.24 3.64 3.20
CA MET A 107 16.28 4.88 3.99
C MET A 107 16.55 4.63 5.48
N GLU A 108 15.98 3.57 6.06
CA GLU A 108 16.22 3.20 7.45
C GLU A 108 17.66 2.75 7.68
N TYR A 109 18.21 1.95 6.76
CA TYR A 109 19.60 1.51 6.80
C TYR A 109 20.58 2.69 6.74
N GLU A 110 20.39 3.64 5.81
CA GLU A 110 21.22 4.84 5.71
C GLU A 110 21.21 5.67 7.00
N ASN A 111 20.04 5.81 7.64
CA ASN A 111 19.91 6.56 8.88
C ASN A 111 20.63 5.87 10.04
N LEU A 112 20.59 4.54 10.09
CA LEU A 112 21.31 3.75 11.09
C LEU A 112 22.83 3.90 10.93
N GLU A 113 23.36 3.81 9.71
CA GLU A 113 24.80 3.98 9.44
C GLU A 113 25.28 5.40 9.82
N LYS A 114 24.54 6.44 9.43
CA LYS A 114 24.87 7.83 9.83
C LYS A 114 24.87 8.03 11.34
N ASN A 115 23.99 7.36 12.07
CA ASN A 115 23.96 7.45 13.53
C ASN A 115 25.15 6.71 14.18
N LYS A 116 25.57 5.56 13.64
CA LYS A 116 26.78 4.86 14.10
C LYS A 116 28.05 5.70 13.90
N GLU A 117 28.18 6.38 12.76
CA GLU A 117 29.31 7.27 12.50
C GLU A 117 29.37 8.47 13.45
N LYS A 118 28.21 9.02 13.83
CA LYS A 118 28.14 10.11 14.82
C LYS A 118 28.55 9.67 16.22
N ILE A 119 28.21 8.43 16.60
CA ILE A 119 28.59 7.86 17.90
C ILE A 119 30.09 7.58 17.95
N LYS A 120 30.71 7.10 16.86
CA LYS A 120 32.16 6.86 16.79
C LYS A 120 33.03 8.13 16.78
N LYS A 121 32.44 9.30 16.54
CA LYS A 121 33.13 10.61 16.52
C LYS A 121 32.98 11.41 17.82
N LYS A 122 32.31 10.85 18.84
CA LYS A 122 32.24 11.36 20.21
C LYS A 122 33.13 10.51 21.11
#